data_AF-A0A6I9QI78-F1
#
_entry.id   AF-A0A6I9QI78-F1
#
_cell.length_a   1.000
_cell.length_b   1.000
_cell.length_c   1.000
_cell.angle_alpha   90.00
_cell.angle_beta   90.00
_cell.angle_gamma   90.00
#
_symmetry.space_group_name_H-M   'P 1'
#
loop_
_entity.id
_entity.type
_entity.pdbx_description
1 polymer ?
#
loop_
_entity_poly.entity_id
_entity_poly.type
_entity_poly.pdbx_seq_one_letter_code
_entity_poly.pdbx_strand_id
1 'polypeptide(L)'
;MATTASLGLLKLLPSSIRSTKLIPKPSLDLPLPSRNHSPFPHLEHAALRVLSKASFLPATAGALSLSLFLNPQDALAVGGEFGILEGRTLSLIHPLVMGGLFFYTLWAGYLGWQWRRVRTIQDEINELKKQVKAPAQAAAAVAAGADGAREAPLPPPPPAAVSPVEAKIQQLTEERKMLIKGSYRDRHYNSGSILLAFGVFESVGGGLNTWFRTGKLFPGPHLFAGCAITVLWAAAAALVPAMQKGNETARNLHIALNALNVLLFIWQIPTGFEIVLKVFEFTKWP
;
A
#
# COMPACT_ATOMS: atom_id res chain seq x y z
N MET A 1 -19.74 -6.13 -54.17
CA MET A 1 -20.79 -6.87 -53.44
C MET A 1 -20.83 -6.32 -52.03
N ALA A 2 -21.85 -5.51 -51.74
CA ALA A 2 -22.05 -4.82 -50.48
C ALA A 2 -23.41 -5.28 -49.93
N THR A 3 -23.44 -5.71 -48.67
CA THR A 3 -24.68 -6.04 -47.96
C THR A 3 -24.77 -5.16 -46.73
N THR A 4 -25.44 -4.04 -46.93
CA THR A 4 -26.13 -3.23 -45.93
C THR A 4 -27.36 -4.00 -45.44
N ALA A 5 -27.51 -4.15 -44.12
CA ALA A 5 -28.78 -4.52 -43.50
C ALA A 5 -29.16 -3.40 -42.53
N SER A 6 -30.29 -2.75 -42.81
CA SER A 6 -30.88 -1.70 -42.00
C SER A 6 -32.32 -2.08 -41.66
N LEU A 7 -32.71 -1.71 -40.43
CA LEU A 7 -34.06 -1.41 -39.92
C LEU A 7 -35.06 -2.55 -39.67
N GLY A 8 -35.47 -2.63 -38.40
CA GLY A 8 -36.61 -3.39 -37.90
C GLY A 8 -36.98 -2.96 -36.48
N LEU A 9 -37.43 -1.71 -36.34
CA LEU A 9 -37.93 -1.07 -35.12
C LEU A 9 -39.28 -1.69 -34.73
N LEU A 10 -39.37 -2.39 -33.59
CA LEU A 10 -40.67 -2.69 -32.96
C LEU A 10 -40.77 -2.08 -31.57
N LYS A 11 -41.75 -1.19 -31.48
CA LYS A 11 -42.19 -0.38 -30.35
C LYS A 11 -42.80 -1.28 -29.27
N LEU A 12 -42.30 -1.21 -28.03
CA LEU A 12 -43.09 -1.52 -26.83
C LEU A 12 -42.66 -0.57 -25.70
N LEU A 13 -43.32 0.58 -25.66
CA LEU A 13 -43.35 1.51 -24.54
C LEU A 13 -44.80 1.55 -24.04
N PRO A 14 -45.08 1.28 -22.76
CA PRO A 14 -46.26 1.81 -22.11
C PRO A 14 -45.96 3.19 -21.54
N SER A 15 -46.88 4.09 -21.85
CA SER A 15 -47.01 5.48 -21.47
C SER A 15 -47.08 5.74 -19.96
N SER A 16 -46.42 6.83 -19.56
CA SER A 16 -46.87 7.86 -18.62
C SER A 16 -48.08 7.52 -17.73
N ILE A 17 -47.83 7.33 -16.43
CA ILE A 17 -48.80 7.63 -15.38
C ILE A 17 -48.25 8.77 -14.54
N ARG A 18 -48.83 9.95 -14.75
CA ARG A 18 -48.75 11.10 -13.85
C ARG A 18 -49.77 10.87 -12.74
N SER A 19 -49.34 10.75 -11.48
CA SER A 19 -50.21 10.97 -10.33
C SER A 19 -49.44 11.56 -9.16
N THR A 20 -49.67 12.85 -8.95
CA THR A 20 -49.43 13.61 -7.73
C THR A 20 -50.12 12.95 -6.53
N LYS A 21 -49.37 12.54 -5.51
CA LYS A 21 -49.83 12.55 -4.11
C LYS A 21 -48.68 12.96 -3.20
N LEU A 22 -48.90 14.08 -2.52
CA LEU A 22 -48.09 14.59 -1.42
C LEU A 22 -47.95 13.53 -0.33
N ILE A 23 -46.72 13.23 0.08
CA ILE A 23 -46.43 12.43 1.27
C ILE A 23 -46.32 13.40 2.45
N PRO A 24 -47.14 13.26 3.52
CA PRO A 24 -47.03 14.10 4.71
C PRO A 24 -45.73 13.84 5.48
N LYS A 25 -45.11 14.92 5.91
CA LYS A 25 -43.94 14.97 6.78
C LYS A 25 -44.34 14.53 8.20
N PRO A 26 -43.69 13.56 8.85
CA PRO A 26 -43.96 13.28 10.25
C PRO A 26 -43.36 14.40 11.12
N SER A 27 -44.23 15.17 11.77
CA SER A 27 -43.90 16.08 12.86
C SER A 27 -43.62 15.28 14.13
N LEU A 28 -42.35 15.10 14.47
CA LEU A 28 -41.92 14.67 15.80
C LEU A 28 -41.80 15.91 16.69
N ASP A 29 -42.90 16.28 17.32
CA ASP A 29 -42.90 17.20 18.45
C ASP A 29 -42.34 16.45 19.67
N LEU A 30 -41.05 16.66 19.95
CA LEU A 30 -40.43 16.32 21.22
C LEU A 30 -40.17 17.61 21.99
N PRO A 31 -40.54 17.71 23.29
CA PRO A 31 -40.32 18.91 24.07
C PRO A 31 -38.81 19.13 24.31
N LEU A 32 -38.31 20.32 23.94
CA LEU A 32 -36.97 20.78 24.30
C LEU A 32 -36.87 20.96 25.83
N PRO A 33 -35.86 20.40 26.50
CA PRO A 33 -35.50 20.83 27.84
C PRO A 33 -34.75 22.17 27.79
N SER A 34 -35.13 23.03 28.73
CA SER A 34 -34.61 24.37 28.98
C SER A 34 -33.07 24.44 29.03
N ARG A 35 -32.52 25.46 28.37
CA ARG A 35 -31.10 25.77 28.28
C ARG A 35 -30.66 26.52 29.54
N ASN A 36 -30.23 25.80 30.57
CA ASN A 36 -29.47 26.40 31.68
C ASN A 36 -27.97 26.41 31.34
N HIS A 37 -27.40 27.61 31.25
CA HIS A 37 -25.97 27.83 31.17
C HIS A 37 -25.32 27.55 32.53
N SER A 38 -24.38 26.62 32.56
CA SER A 38 -23.38 26.45 33.63
C SER A 38 -22.01 26.24 32.98
N PRO A 39 -20.92 26.78 33.55
CA PRO A 39 -19.61 26.80 32.89
C PRO A 39 -18.93 25.43 32.97
N PHE A 40 -18.32 25.01 31.85
CA PHE A 40 -17.47 23.82 31.79
C PHE A 40 -16.24 23.99 32.71
N PRO A 41 -15.92 23.05 33.61
CA PRO A 41 -14.60 22.99 34.21
C PRO A 41 -13.62 22.25 33.28
N HIS A 42 -12.42 22.82 33.17
CA HIS A 42 -11.24 22.37 32.42
C HIS A 42 -11.06 20.85 32.25
N LEU A 43 -11.13 20.39 31.00
CA LEU A 43 -10.74 19.03 30.58
C LEU A 43 -9.22 18.88 30.31
N GLU A 44 -8.38 19.85 30.73
CA GLU A 44 -6.93 19.78 30.50
C GLU A 44 -6.15 19.12 31.65
N HIS A 45 -6.74 19.01 32.85
CA HIS A 45 -6.00 18.53 34.04
C HIS A 45 -6.20 17.04 34.35
N ALA A 46 -7.08 16.34 33.62
CA ALA A 46 -7.32 14.91 33.81
C ALA A 46 -6.25 14.03 33.11
N ALA A 47 -5.75 14.45 31.95
CA ALA A 47 -4.75 13.69 31.18
C ALA A 47 -3.37 13.67 31.88
N LEU A 48 -2.98 14.75 32.57
CA LEU A 48 -1.69 14.84 33.25
C LEU A 48 -1.66 14.15 34.63
N ARG A 49 -2.82 13.89 35.25
CA ARG A 49 -2.89 13.16 36.54
C ARG A 49 -2.86 11.65 36.39
N VAL A 50 -3.14 11.11 35.21
CA VAL A 50 -2.98 9.67 34.92
C VAL A 50 -1.49 9.32 34.72
N LEU A 51 -0.68 10.27 34.26
CA LEU A 51 0.76 10.06 34.08
C LEU A 51 1.58 10.14 35.38
N SER A 52 1.10 10.85 36.43
CA SER A 52 1.86 11.07 37.66
C SER A 52 1.62 10.03 38.78
N LYS A 53 0.81 8.99 38.51
CA LYS A 53 0.52 7.88 39.45
C LYS A 53 1.08 6.54 38.98
N ALA A 54 2.07 6.56 38.09
CA ALA A 54 2.91 5.40 37.82
C ALA A 54 3.90 5.21 38.98
N SER A 55 3.40 4.79 40.14
CA SER A 55 4.23 4.22 41.19
C SER A 55 4.76 2.88 40.69
N PHE A 56 6.09 2.74 40.68
CA PHE A 56 6.81 1.51 40.39
C PHE A 56 6.21 0.34 41.18
N LEU A 57 5.50 -0.54 40.48
CA LEU A 57 5.14 -1.86 40.98
C LEU A 57 6.20 -2.87 40.48
N PRO A 58 6.64 -3.79 41.35
CA PRO A 58 7.80 -4.63 41.11
C PRO A 58 7.53 -5.67 40.01
N ALA A 59 8.63 -6.09 39.39
CA ALA A 59 8.72 -7.09 38.35
C ALA A 59 8.14 -8.47 38.75
N THR A 60 6.82 -8.61 38.75
CA THR A 60 6.13 -9.92 38.92
C THR A 60 5.19 -10.25 37.75
N ALA A 61 4.98 -9.35 36.80
CA ALA A 61 4.23 -9.64 35.57
C ALA A 61 5.02 -10.48 34.53
N GLY A 62 6.35 -10.61 34.69
CA GLY A 62 7.22 -11.35 33.76
C GLY A 62 7.23 -12.88 33.97
N ALA A 63 6.75 -13.38 35.11
CA ALA A 63 6.78 -14.81 35.41
C ALA A 63 5.59 -15.60 34.79
N LEU A 64 4.48 -14.92 34.50
CA LEU A 64 3.30 -15.56 33.88
C LEU A 64 3.41 -15.68 32.37
N SER A 65 4.20 -14.84 31.71
CA SER A 65 4.46 -14.94 30.27
C SER A 65 5.48 -16.04 29.95
N LEU A 66 6.47 -16.29 30.82
CA LEU A 66 7.54 -17.25 30.55
C LEU A 66 7.04 -18.72 30.52
N SER A 67 6.04 -19.06 31.33
CA SER A 67 5.42 -20.39 31.32
C SER A 67 4.64 -20.69 30.03
N LEU A 68 4.22 -19.66 29.29
CA LEU A 68 3.57 -19.81 27.97
C LEU A 68 4.58 -20.08 26.84
N PHE A 69 5.86 -19.78 27.05
CA PHE A 69 6.94 -20.02 26.07
C PHE A 69 7.62 -21.39 26.22
N LEU A 70 7.49 -22.05 27.36
CA LEU A 70 8.28 -23.25 27.70
C LEU A 70 7.55 -24.59 27.53
N ASN A 71 6.25 -24.59 27.19
CA ASN A 71 5.50 -25.81 26.94
C ASN A 71 4.59 -25.69 25.71
N PRO A 72 5.10 -25.97 24.49
CA PRO A 72 4.23 -26.25 23.35
C PRO A 72 3.49 -27.55 23.62
N GLN A 73 2.32 -27.49 24.26
CA GLN A 73 1.43 -28.65 24.32
C GLN A 73 0.95 -28.98 22.91
N ASP A 74 1.11 -30.24 22.51
CA ASP A 74 0.74 -30.72 21.19
C ASP A 74 -0.70 -30.34 20.84
N ALA A 75 -0.78 -29.69 19.70
CA ALA A 75 -1.93 -29.09 19.07
C ALA A 75 -2.80 -30.19 18.43
N LEU A 76 -3.54 -30.96 19.23
CA LEU A 76 -4.52 -31.90 18.68
C LEU A 76 -5.70 -31.13 18.05
N ALA A 77 -6.15 -31.59 16.88
CA ALA A 77 -7.43 -31.17 16.29
C ALA A 77 -8.55 -31.37 17.34
N VAL A 78 -9.44 -30.39 17.54
CA VAL A 78 -10.59 -30.47 18.46
C VAL A 78 -11.59 -31.52 17.96
N GLY A 79 -11.25 -32.80 18.06
CA GLY A 79 -12.17 -33.94 17.98
C GLY A 79 -13.12 -34.06 16.77
N GLY A 80 -13.03 -33.23 15.73
CA GLY A 80 -14.03 -33.16 14.65
C GLY A 80 -15.13 -32.10 14.84
N GLU A 81 -15.09 -31.24 15.88
CA GLU A 81 -16.19 -30.34 16.23
C GLU A 81 -16.51 -29.32 15.13
N PHE A 82 -15.49 -28.83 14.41
CA PHE A 82 -15.66 -27.83 13.37
C PHE A 82 -15.59 -28.41 11.94
N GLY A 83 -15.53 -29.74 11.80
CA GLY A 83 -15.55 -30.45 10.53
C GLY A 83 -14.45 -29.97 9.56
N ILE A 84 -14.85 -29.42 8.41
CA ILE A 84 -13.89 -28.96 7.37
C ILE A 84 -13.01 -27.81 7.89
N LEU A 85 -13.48 -26.99 8.83
CA LEU A 85 -12.78 -25.80 9.33
C LEU A 85 -11.50 -26.09 10.12
N GLU A 86 -11.41 -27.28 10.71
CA GLU A 86 -10.23 -27.79 11.41
C GLU A 86 -9.40 -28.75 10.54
N GLY A 87 -9.90 -29.07 9.34
CA GLY A 87 -9.32 -30.02 8.41
C GLY A 87 -8.06 -29.52 7.70
N ARG A 88 -7.40 -30.45 7.00
CA ARG A 88 -6.13 -30.19 6.30
C ARG A 88 -6.31 -29.19 5.15
N THR A 89 -7.41 -29.29 4.40
CA THR A 89 -7.69 -28.42 3.25
C THR A 89 -7.67 -26.96 3.65
N LEU A 90 -8.42 -26.58 4.70
CA LEU A 90 -8.45 -25.19 5.15
C LEU A 90 -7.12 -24.75 5.77
N SER A 91 -6.42 -25.66 6.45
CA SER A 91 -5.11 -25.38 7.03
C SER A 91 -4.03 -25.10 5.99
N LEU A 92 -4.17 -25.64 4.77
CA LEU A 92 -3.24 -25.43 3.66
C LEU A 92 -3.58 -24.20 2.80
N ILE A 93 -4.73 -23.56 2.98
CA ILE A 93 -5.06 -22.32 2.27
C ILE A 93 -4.08 -21.21 2.66
N HIS A 94 -3.87 -21.00 3.95
CA HIS A 94 -2.97 -19.96 4.44
C HIS A 94 -1.55 -20.03 3.85
N PRO A 95 -0.81 -21.15 3.95
CA PRO A 95 0.54 -21.22 3.37
C PRO A 95 0.55 -21.07 1.84
N LEU A 96 -0.48 -21.56 1.14
CA LEU A 96 -0.60 -21.39 -0.30
C LEU A 96 -0.80 -19.91 -0.68
N VAL A 97 -1.75 -19.24 -0.03
CA VAL A 97 -2.06 -17.84 -0.28
C VAL A 97 -0.89 -16.96 0.14
N MET A 98 -0.22 -17.24 1.27
CA MET A 98 0.97 -16.50 1.70
C MET A 98 2.13 -16.62 0.72
N GLY A 99 2.32 -17.79 0.10
CA GLY A 99 3.27 -17.95 -1.01
C GLY A 99 2.91 -17.05 -2.20
N GLY A 100 1.63 -16.99 -2.58
CA GLY A 100 1.15 -16.09 -3.62
C GLY A 100 1.32 -14.60 -3.28
N LEU A 101 0.93 -14.20 -2.07
CA LEU A 101 1.05 -12.82 -1.58
C LEU A 101 2.50 -12.37 -1.48
N PHE A 102 3.45 -13.25 -1.20
CA PHE A 102 4.87 -12.93 -1.21
C PHE A 102 5.32 -12.47 -2.61
N PHE A 103 5.08 -13.26 -3.65
CA PHE A 103 5.43 -12.87 -5.03
C PHE A 103 4.64 -11.64 -5.48
N TYR A 104 3.38 -11.53 -5.09
CA TYR A 104 2.56 -10.37 -5.39
C TYR A 104 3.08 -9.09 -4.70
N THR A 105 3.65 -9.21 -3.50
CA THR A 105 4.33 -8.11 -2.79
C THR A 105 5.56 -7.64 -3.57
N LEU A 106 6.38 -8.56 -4.08
CA LEU A 106 7.54 -8.22 -4.91
C LEU A 106 7.12 -7.51 -6.20
N TRP A 107 6.06 -8.00 -6.83
CA TRP A 107 5.46 -7.37 -8.00
C TRP A 107 4.93 -5.96 -7.71
N ALA A 108 4.21 -5.76 -6.60
CA ALA A 108 3.75 -4.45 -6.17
C ALA A 108 4.93 -3.50 -5.89
N GLY A 109 6.02 -4.01 -5.30
CA GLY A 109 7.28 -3.30 -5.11
C GLY A 109 7.91 -2.85 -6.44
N TYR A 110 7.94 -3.73 -7.45
CA TYR A 110 8.38 -3.38 -8.80
C TYR A 110 7.53 -2.25 -9.41
N LEU A 111 6.20 -2.31 -9.32
CA LEU A 111 5.33 -1.24 -9.82
C LEU A 111 5.60 0.10 -9.11
N GLY A 112 5.83 0.06 -7.79
CA GLY A 112 6.18 1.24 -7.00
C GLY A 112 7.54 1.83 -7.43
N TRP A 113 8.51 0.97 -7.73
CA TRP A 113 9.81 1.36 -8.27
C TRP A 113 9.69 2.05 -9.63
N GLN A 114 8.91 1.48 -10.57
CA GLN A 114 8.68 2.11 -11.87
C GLN A 114 8.01 3.49 -11.74
N TRP A 115 7.06 3.63 -10.82
CA TRP A 115 6.45 4.93 -10.51
C TRP A 115 7.46 5.94 -9.92
N ARG A 116 8.38 5.48 -9.05
CA ARG A 116 9.48 6.31 -8.57
C ARG A 116 10.39 6.74 -9.72
N ARG A 117 10.72 5.84 -10.64
CA ARG A 117 11.60 6.12 -11.80
C ARG A 117 11.08 7.25 -12.68
N VAL A 118 9.76 7.34 -12.90
CA VAL A 118 9.13 8.46 -13.66
C VAL A 118 9.52 9.84 -13.11
N ARG A 119 9.66 9.94 -11.77
CA ARG A 119 10.02 11.19 -11.08
C ARG A 119 11.52 11.44 -11.13
N THR A 120 12.33 10.44 -10.77
CA THR A 120 13.79 10.61 -10.72
C THR A 120 14.39 10.88 -12.09
N ILE A 121 13.83 10.29 -13.17
CA ILE A 121 14.26 10.64 -14.54
C ILE A 121 14.02 12.12 -14.84
N GLN A 122 12.91 12.68 -14.38
CA GLN A 122 12.63 14.09 -14.61
C GLN A 122 13.67 14.98 -13.95
N ASP A 123 14.12 14.60 -12.76
CA ASP A 123 15.17 15.30 -12.02
C ASP A 123 16.52 15.20 -12.78
N GLU A 124 16.89 13.99 -13.23
CA GLU A 124 18.08 13.76 -14.07
C GLU A 124 18.05 14.60 -15.36
N ILE A 125 16.92 14.64 -16.06
CA ILE A 125 16.75 15.47 -17.26
C ILE A 125 16.95 16.95 -16.94
N ASN A 126 16.37 17.42 -15.83
CA ASN A 126 16.48 18.82 -15.44
C ASN A 126 17.93 19.20 -15.09
N GLU A 127 18.67 18.30 -14.44
CA GLU A 127 20.08 18.50 -14.14
C GLU A 127 20.95 18.52 -15.40
N LEU A 128 20.77 17.55 -16.30
CA LEU A 128 21.50 17.52 -17.58
C LEU A 128 21.20 18.77 -18.44
N LYS A 129 19.95 19.26 -18.45
CA LYS A 129 19.60 20.50 -19.13
C LYS A 129 20.33 21.72 -18.56
N LYS A 130 20.56 21.77 -17.24
CA LYS A 130 21.37 22.84 -16.63
C LYS A 130 22.82 22.76 -17.12
N GLN A 131 23.37 21.56 -17.26
CA GLN A 131 24.74 21.34 -17.76
C GLN A 131 24.90 21.75 -19.22
N VAL A 132 23.88 21.62 -20.07
CA VAL A 132 23.91 22.12 -21.46
C VAL A 132 23.75 23.64 -21.53
N LYS A 133 22.90 24.21 -20.67
CA LYS A 133 22.60 25.64 -20.68
C LYS A 133 23.76 26.49 -20.14
N ALA A 134 24.52 26.01 -19.16
CA ALA A 134 25.65 26.71 -18.56
C ALA A 134 26.77 27.10 -19.56
N PRO A 135 27.29 26.19 -20.42
CA PRO A 135 28.28 26.53 -21.43
C PRO A 135 27.70 27.38 -22.58
N ALA A 136 26.44 27.19 -22.97
CA ALA A 136 25.81 28.02 -24.01
C ALA A 136 25.58 29.48 -23.52
N GLN A 137 25.22 29.67 -22.25
CA GLN A 137 25.06 30.99 -21.65
C GLN A 137 26.41 31.67 -21.37
N ALA A 138 27.44 30.93 -21.00
CA ALA A 138 28.80 31.46 -20.86
C ALA A 138 29.37 31.90 -22.23
N ALA A 139 29.18 31.12 -23.28
CA ALA A 139 29.60 31.48 -24.64
C ALA A 139 28.83 32.70 -25.19
N ALA A 140 27.51 32.79 -24.93
CA ALA A 140 26.70 33.94 -25.33
C ALA A 140 27.07 35.23 -24.55
N ALA A 141 27.45 35.11 -23.27
CA ALA A 141 27.91 36.26 -22.48
C ALA A 141 29.28 36.79 -22.95
N VAL A 142 30.17 35.91 -23.43
CA VAL A 142 31.46 36.30 -24.03
C VAL A 142 31.24 36.99 -25.38
N ALA A 143 30.29 36.53 -26.18
CA ALA A 143 29.93 37.16 -27.46
C ALA A 143 29.25 38.53 -27.29
N ALA A 144 28.44 38.71 -26.25
CA ALA A 144 27.79 39.99 -25.93
C ALA A 144 28.74 41.05 -25.33
N GLY A 145 29.97 40.67 -24.95
CA GLY A 145 31.00 41.60 -24.49
C GLY A 145 31.93 42.11 -25.61
N ALA A 146 31.76 41.62 -26.85
CA ALA A 146 32.60 41.96 -27.99
C ALA A 146 31.87 42.91 -28.97
N ASP A 147 31.49 44.10 -28.51
CA ASP A 147 31.12 45.19 -29.40
C ASP A 147 32.38 45.80 -30.03
N GLY A 148 32.78 45.29 -31.19
CA GLY A 148 33.75 45.96 -32.05
C GLY A 148 34.61 45.07 -32.93
N ALA A 149 34.04 44.48 -33.98
CA ALA A 149 34.70 44.38 -35.31
C ALA A 149 33.78 43.66 -36.32
N ARG A 150 33.76 44.24 -37.52
CA ARG A 150 33.03 43.87 -38.74
C ARG A 150 32.85 42.37 -39.02
N GLU A 151 31.63 42.03 -39.46
CA GLU A 151 31.24 40.78 -40.10
C GLU A 151 32.13 40.42 -41.30
N ALA A 152 32.60 39.18 -41.29
CA ALA A 152 32.89 38.41 -42.50
C ALA A 152 31.98 37.16 -42.47
N PRO A 153 31.32 36.77 -43.58
CA PRO A 153 30.45 35.59 -43.59
C PRO A 153 31.24 34.31 -43.30
N LEU A 154 31.09 33.78 -42.09
CA LEU A 154 31.61 32.46 -41.73
C LEU A 154 30.80 31.38 -42.46
N PRO A 155 31.46 30.30 -42.94
CA PRO A 155 30.75 29.19 -43.58
C PRO A 155 29.74 28.58 -42.60
N PRO A 156 28.61 28.03 -43.10
CA PRO A 156 27.58 27.47 -42.25
C PRO A 156 28.20 26.41 -41.32
N PRO A 157 27.89 26.43 -40.02
CA PRO A 157 28.46 25.46 -39.10
C PRO A 157 28.10 24.05 -39.58
N PRO A 158 29.05 23.09 -39.56
CA PRO A 158 28.75 21.72 -39.89
C PRO A 158 27.62 21.21 -38.99
N PRO A 159 26.74 20.30 -39.47
CA PRO A 159 25.61 19.82 -38.69
C PRO A 159 26.13 19.27 -37.36
N ALA A 160 25.83 19.98 -36.29
CA ALA A 160 26.34 19.68 -34.96
C ALA A 160 25.95 18.24 -34.61
N ALA A 161 26.94 17.36 -34.49
CA ALA A 161 26.75 16.05 -33.91
C ALA A 161 26.14 16.26 -32.52
N VAL A 162 24.91 15.77 -32.31
CA VAL A 162 24.16 15.88 -31.06
C VAL A 162 25.12 15.53 -29.92
N SER A 163 25.38 16.49 -29.02
CA SER A 163 26.34 16.27 -27.95
C SER A 163 25.91 15.05 -27.13
N PRO A 164 26.85 14.25 -26.58
CA PRO A 164 26.51 13.05 -25.79
C PRO A 164 25.49 13.33 -24.67
N VAL A 165 25.49 14.54 -24.13
CA VAL A 165 24.54 15.02 -23.10
C VAL A 165 23.13 15.22 -23.68
N GLU A 166 23.00 15.81 -24.86
CA GLU A 166 21.71 15.96 -25.54
C GLU A 166 21.11 14.61 -25.94
N ALA A 167 21.96 13.68 -26.43
CA ALA A 167 21.53 12.32 -26.72
C ALA A 167 21.00 11.61 -25.46
N LYS A 168 21.65 11.82 -24.30
CA LYS A 168 21.19 11.27 -23.01
C LYS A 168 19.86 11.88 -22.57
N ILE A 169 19.67 13.19 -22.74
CA ILE A 169 18.41 13.88 -22.45
C ILE A 169 17.27 13.30 -23.31
N GLN A 170 17.52 13.07 -24.60
CA GLN A 170 16.54 12.46 -25.50
C GLN A 170 16.18 11.04 -25.06
N GLN A 171 17.19 10.20 -24.77
CA GLN A 171 16.99 8.83 -24.28
C GLN A 171 16.12 8.80 -23.01
N LEU A 172 16.47 9.59 -22.00
CA LEU A 172 15.73 9.66 -20.74
C LEU A 172 14.31 10.21 -20.94
N THR A 173 14.14 11.16 -21.87
CA THR A 173 12.82 11.70 -22.22
C THR A 173 11.93 10.61 -22.82
N GLU A 174 12.44 9.79 -23.72
CA GLU A 174 11.70 8.65 -24.29
C GLU A 174 11.43 7.57 -23.25
N GLU A 175 12.41 7.22 -22.41
CA GLU A 175 12.22 6.28 -21.29
C GLU A 175 11.08 6.74 -20.38
N ARG A 176 11.08 8.02 -19.98
CA ARG A 176 10.02 8.60 -19.14
C ARG A 176 8.65 8.55 -19.83
N LYS A 177 8.57 8.86 -21.12
CA LYS A 177 7.31 8.75 -21.89
C LYS A 177 6.78 7.32 -21.87
N MET A 178 7.65 6.32 -22.03
CA MET A 178 7.28 4.91 -21.97
C MET A 178 6.80 4.51 -20.57
N LEU A 179 7.47 4.97 -19.51
CA LEU A 179 7.06 4.70 -18.14
C LEU A 179 5.70 5.32 -17.79
N ILE A 180 5.42 6.55 -18.26
CA ILE A 180 4.12 7.20 -18.07
C ILE A 180 3.00 6.41 -18.74
N LYS A 181 3.22 5.91 -19.97
CA LYS A 181 2.26 5.05 -20.68
C LYS A 181 1.95 3.75 -19.90
N GLY A 182 2.88 3.26 -19.10
CA GLY A 182 2.70 2.03 -18.30
C GLY A 182 1.72 2.15 -17.12
N SER A 183 1.26 3.36 -16.79
CA SER A 183 0.31 3.66 -15.70
C SER A 183 0.70 3.04 -14.34
N TYR A 184 1.99 3.04 -14.04
CA TYR A 184 2.55 2.37 -12.85
C TYR A 184 2.02 2.90 -11.52
N ARG A 185 1.61 4.18 -11.46
CA ARG A 185 0.97 4.77 -10.28
C ARG A 185 -0.31 4.03 -9.91
N ASP A 186 -1.24 3.92 -10.86
CA ASP A 186 -2.56 3.37 -10.61
C ASP A 186 -2.46 1.84 -10.42
N ARG A 187 -1.57 1.18 -11.17
CA ARG A 187 -1.29 -0.25 -11.00
C ARG A 187 -0.69 -0.54 -9.62
N HIS A 188 0.27 0.25 -9.14
CA HIS A 188 0.85 0.09 -7.82
C HIS A 188 -0.21 0.33 -6.73
N TYR A 189 -1.02 1.38 -6.86
CA TYR A 189 -2.11 1.66 -5.92
C TYR A 189 -3.10 0.51 -5.84
N ASN A 190 -3.62 0.05 -6.98
CA ASN A 190 -4.59 -1.06 -7.03
C ASN A 190 -3.98 -2.36 -6.48
N SER A 191 -2.74 -2.69 -6.87
CA SER A 191 -2.06 -3.88 -6.37
C SER A 191 -1.82 -3.79 -4.86
N GLY A 192 -1.45 -2.62 -4.34
CA GLY A 192 -1.31 -2.38 -2.91
C GLY A 192 -2.63 -2.52 -2.14
N SER A 193 -3.75 -2.05 -2.71
CA SER A 193 -5.08 -2.22 -2.10
C SER A 193 -5.51 -3.69 -2.05
N ILE A 194 -5.28 -4.45 -3.11
CA ILE A 194 -5.54 -5.90 -3.16
C ILE A 194 -4.68 -6.62 -2.11
N LEU A 195 -3.37 -6.32 -2.09
CA LEU A 195 -2.44 -6.92 -1.13
C LEU A 195 -2.85 -6.64 0.31
N LEU A 196 -3.25 -5.39 0.62
CA LEU A 196 -3.74 -5.02 1.95
C LEU A 196 -5.00 -5.81 2.32
N ALA A 197 -5.99 -5.89 1.43
CA ALA A 197 -7.24 -6.58 1.72
C ALA A 197 -7.00 -8.07 1.99
N PHE A 198 -6.40 -8.79 1.04
CA PHE A 198 -6.14 -10.23 1.18
C PHE A 198 -5.16 -10.53 2.31
N GLY A 199 -4.13 -9.70 2.46
CA GLY A 199 -3.15 -9.84 3.54
C GLY A 199 -3.78 -9.74 4.94
N VAL A 200 -4.70 -8.80 5.15
CA VAL A 200 -5.44 -8.68 6.42
C VAL A 200 -6.36 -9.88 6.63
N PHE A 201 -7.12 -10.29 5.60
CA PHE A 201 -7.98 -11.47 5.68
C PHE A 201 -7.21 -12.73 6.06
N GLU A 202 -6.04 -12.96 5.46
CA GLU A 202 -5.18 -14.11 5.76
C GLU A 202 -4.55 -14.03 7.15
N SER A 203 -4.12 -12.84 7.58
CA SER A 203 -3.56 -12.67 8.92
C SER A 203 -4.59 -13.00 10.01
N VAL A 204 -5.85 -12.62 9.81
CA VAL A 204 -6.95 -12.97 10.73
C VAL A 204 -7.37 -14.43 10.54
N GLY A 205 -7.52 -14.87 9.30
CA GLY A 205 -7.95 -16.22 8.92
C GLY A 205 -7.01 -17.31 9.41
N GLY A 206 -5.69 -17.13 9.29
CA GLY A 206 -4.70 -18.09 9.80
C GLY A 206 -4.77 -18.26 11.33
N GLY A 207 -5.01 -17.15 12.05
CA GLY A 207 -5.25 -17.17 13.49
C GLY A 207 -6.55 -17.91 13.85
N LEU A 208 -7.64 -17.60 13.16
CA LEU A 208 -8.94 -18.26 13.35
C LEU A 208 -8.89 -19.75 13.03
N ASN A 209 -8.25 -20.14 11.93
CA ASN A 209 -8.09 -21.54 11.55
C ASN A 209 -7.24 -22.31 12.58
N THR A 210 -6.22 -21.67 13.15
CA THR A 210 -5.47 -22.25 14.29
C THR A 210 -6.37 -22.46 15.49
N TRP A 211 -7.20 -21.45 15.82
CA TRP A 211 -8.14 -21.56 16.93
C TRP A 211 -9.21 -22.64 16.70
N PHE A 212 -9.78 -22.76 15.50
CA PHE A 212 -10.71 -23.85 15.16
C PHE A 212 -10.08 -25.22 15.36
N ARG A 213 -8.80 -25.38 14.99
CA ARG A 213 -8.11 -26.65 15.18
C ARG A 213 -7.84 -26.99 16.63
N THR A 214 -7.55 -26.04 17.50
CA THR A 214 -6.93 -26.40 18.80
C THR A 214 -7.57 -25.72 20.01
N GLY A 215 -8.59 -24.90 19.80
CA GLY A 215 -9.23 -24.07 20.81
C GLY A 215 -8.36 -22.93 21.36
N LYS A 216 -7.12 -22.75 20.86
CA LYS A 216 -6.17 -21.73 21.32
C LYS A 216 -5.25 -21.24 20.21
N LEU A 217 -4.71 -20.03 20.36
CA LEU A 217 -3.63 -19.54 19.51
C LEU A 217 -2.28 -20.03 20.08
N PHE A 218 -1.34 -20.35 19.20
CA PHE A 218 0.04 -20.65 19.59
C PHE A 218 0.90 -19.41 19.36
N PRO A 219 1.18 -18.61 20.42
CA PRO A 219 2.07 -17.47 20.29
C PRO A 219 3.48 -17.97 19.93
N GLY A 220 3.96 -17.59 18.75
CA GLY A 220 5.26 -17.99 18.24
C GLY A 220 5.79 -17.00 17.20
N PRO A 221 7.05 -17.14 16.77
CA PRO A 221 7.70 -16.18 15.88
C PRO A 221 6.91 -15.90 14.60
N HIS A 222 6.33 -16.94 13.98
CA HIS A 222 5.52 -16.81 12.78
C HIS A 222 4.29 -15.92 13.00
N LEU A 223 3.50 -16.21 14.05
CA LEU A 223 2.29 -15.44 14.37
C LEU A 223 2.64 -13.97 14.67
N PHE A 224 3.66 -13.71 15.50
CA PHE A 224 4.05 -12.34 15.84
C PHE A 224 4.59 -11.57 14.63
N ALA A 225 5.38 -12.22 13.78
CA ALA A 225 5.84 -11.64 12.53
C ALA A 225 4.67 -11.34 11.58
N GLY A 226 3.69 -12.23 11.47
CA GLY A 226 2.47 -12.03 10.68
C GLY A 226 1.68 -10.81 11.16
N CYS A 227 1.46 -10.69 12.47
CA CYS A 227 0.82 -9.50 13.06
C CYS A 227 1.60 -8.22 12.76
N ALA A 228 2.93 -8.25 12.88
CA ALA A 228 3.77 -7.10 12.57
C ALA A 228 3.67 -6.70 11.10
N ILE A 229 3.67 -7.65 10.17
CA ILE A 229 3.48 -7.40 8.74
C ILE A 229 2.15 -6.70 8.47
N THR A 230 1.06 -7.16 9.08
CA THR A 230 -0.27 -6.56 8.96
C THR A 230 -0.27 -5.11 9.42
N VAL A 231 0.38 -4.80 10.55
CA VAL A 231 0.54 -3.42 11.05
C VAL A 231 1.36 -2.58 10.08
N LEU A 232 2.48 -3.11 9.56
CA LEU A 232 3.34 -2.40 8.62
C LEU A 232 2.61 -2.08 7.30
N TRP A 233 1.80 -3.01 6.77
CA TRP A 233 0.95 -2.74 5.61
C TRP A 233 -0.06 -1.63 5.88
N ALA A 234 -0.77 -1.67 7.02
CA ALA A 234 -1.72 -0.63 7.38
C ALA A 234 -1.03 0.74 7.54
N ALA A 235 0.11 0.79 8.23
CA ALA A 235 0.90 2.00 8.40
C ALA A 235 1.41 2.55 7.06
N ALA A 236 1.91 1.69 6.17
CA ALA A 236 2.36 2.09 4.85
C ALA A 236 1.21 2.65 3.99
N ALA A 237 0.03 2.02 4.02
CA ALA A 237 -1.16 2.48 3.31
C ALA A 237 -1.66 3.84 3.84
N ALA A 238 -1.58 4.07 5.16
CA ALA A 238 -1.98 5.33 5.78
C ALA A 238 -1.14 6.55 5.33
N LEU A 239 0.07 6.33 4.80
CA LEU A 239 0.93 7.40 4.29
C LEU A 239 0.49 7.93 2.91
N VAL A 240 -0.39 7.22 2.19
CA VAL A 240 -0.77 7.54 0.81
C VAL A 240 -1.29 8.98 0.63
N PRO A 241 -2.19 9.52 1.47
CA PRO A 241 -2.67 10.89 1.32
C PRO A 241 -1.54 11.95 1.38
N ALA A 242 -0.55 11.75 2.26
CA ALA A 242 0.61 12.65 2.35
C ALA A 242 1.54 12.50 1.13
N MET A 243 1.78 11.27 0.66
CA MET A 243 2.60 11.00 -0.53
C MET A 243 1.99 11.60 -1.81
N GLN A 244 0.67 11.55 -1.95
CA GLN A 244 -0.07 12.15 -3.07
C GLN A 244 0.07 13.67 -3.09
N LYS A 245 0.20 14.30 -1.92
CA LYS A 245 0.51 15.74 -1.75
C LYS A 245 1.99 16.09 -1.95
N GLY A 246 2.84 15.13 -2.32
CA GLY A 246 4.26 15.38 -2.61
C GLY A 246 5.20 15.30 -1.41
N ASN A 247 4.76 14.79 -0.26
CA ASN A 247 5.62 14.65 0.92
C ASN A 247 6.68 13.54 0.71
N GLU A 248 7.95 13.91 0.60
CA GLU A 248 9.06 12.97 0.39
C GLU A 248 9.39 12.13 1.64
N THR A 249 9.23 12.67 2.84
CA THR A 249 9.38 11.89 4.09
C THR A 249 8.38 10.74 4.14
N ALA A 250 7.12 11.00 3.79
CA ALA A 250 6.08 9.97 3.71
C ALA A 250 6.40 8.90 2.65
N ARG A 251 6.98 9.31 1.51
CA ARG A 251 7.40 8.39 0.44
C ARG A 251 8.54 7.48 0.89
N ASN A 252 9.56 8.05 1.53
CA ASN A 252 10.70 7.28 2.04
C ASN A 252 10.28 6.35 3.18
N LEU A 253 9.42 6.81 4.09
CA LEU A 253 8.88 5.97 5.16
C LEU A 253 8.03 4.82 4.61
N HIS A 254 7.16 5.08 3.62
CA HIS A 254 6.39 4.03 2.95
C HIS A 254 7.30 2.96 2.33
N ILE A 255 8.39 3.37 1.67
CA ILE A 255 9.38 2.43 1.11
C ILE A 255 10.08 1.64 2.22
N ALA A 256 10.52 2.29 3.29
CA ALA A 256 11.21 1.64 4.41
C ALA A 256 10.32 0.60 5.10
N LEU A 257 9.05 0.94 5.39
CA LEU A 257 8.08 0.02 5.98
C LEU A 257 7.84 -1.19 5.08
N ASN A 258 7.73 -0.99 3.76
CA ASN A 258 7.53 -2.09 2.82
C ASN A 258 8.78 -2.94 2.60
N ALA A 259 9.98 -2.35 2.65
CA ALA A 259 11.23 -3.10 2.64
C ALA A 259 11.33 -4.02 3.87
N LEU A 260 11.01 -3.49 5.06
CA LEU A 260 10.94 -4.29 6.29
C LEU A 260 9.88 -5.39 6.18
N ASN A 261 8.71 -5.12 5.60
CA ASN A 261 7.69 -6.13 5.32
C ASN A 261 8.22 -7.28 4.49
N VAL A 262 8.92 -6.99 3.39
CA VAL A 262 9.51 -8.04 2.52
C VAL A 262 10.52 -8.88 3.29
N LEU A 263 11.37 -8.25 4.11
CA LEU A 263 12.34 -8.98 4.94
C LEU A 263 11.65 -9.90 5.95
N LEU A 264 10.58 -9.43 6.60
CA LEU A 264 9.79 -10.27 7.51
C LEU A 264 9.08 -11.40 6.79
N PHE A 265 8.58 -11.18 5.57
CA PHE A 265 8.03 -12.25 4.72
C PHE A 265 9.06 -13.34 4.44
N ILE A 266 10.27 -12.96 4.03
CA ILE A 266 11.36 -13.90 3.77
C ILE A 266 11.70 -14.68 5.04
N TRP A 267 11.79 -13.99 6.17
CA TRP A 267 12.06 -14.62 7.46
C TRP A 267 10.95 -15.58 7.93
N GLN A 268 9.71 -15.38 7.48
CA GLN A 268 8.61 -16.28 7.80
C GLN A 268 8.62 -17.58 7.00
N ILE A 269 9.39 -17.69 5.91
CA ILE A 269 9.40 -18.90 5.06
C ILE A 269 9.79 -20.16 5.86
N PRO A 270 10.92 -20.19 6.62
CA PRO A 270 11.28 -21.37 7.39
C PRO A 270 10.26 -21.71 8.48
N THR A 271 9.81 -20.71 9.24
CA THR A 271 8.86 -20.91 10.35
C THR A 271 7.48 -21.37 9.85
N GLY A 272 7.04 -20.87 8.68
CA GLY A 272 5.81 -21.32 8.04
C GLY A 272 5.92 -22.77 7.54
N PHE A 273 7.08 -23.15 6.99
CA PHE A 273 7.32 -24.53 6.55
C PHE A 273 7.26 -25.53 7.71
N GLU A 274 7.85 -25.20 8.86
CA GLU A 274 7.73 -26.01 10.08
C GLU A 274 6.27 -26.19 10.52
N ILE A 275 5.45 -25.15 10.42
CA ILE A 275 4.00 -25.23 10.73
C ILE A 275 3.29 -26.14 9.73
N VAL A 276 3.61 -26.05 8.43
CA VAL A 276 3.03 -26.95 7.41
C VAL A 276 3.32 -28.40 7.74
N LEU A 277 4.55 -28.73 8.14
CA LEU A 277 4.90 -30.10 8.54
C LEU A 277 4.04 -30.58 9.72
N LYS A 278 3.84 -29.74 10.74
CA LYS A 278 2.94 -30.02 11.86
C LYS A 278 1.48 -30.18 11.42
N VAL A 279 1.01 -29.40 10.45
CA VAL A 279 -0.33 -29.58 9.86
C VAL A 279 -0.45 -30.97 9.23
N PHE A 280 0.56 -31.42 8.48
CA PHE A 280 0.55 -32.78 7.91
C PHE A 280 0.60 -33.87 8.99
N GLU A 281 1.28 -33.64 10.11
CA GLU A 281 1.34 -34.56 11.24
C GLU A 281 0.00 -34.67 11.99
N PHE A 282 -0.65 -33.55 12.29
CA PHE A 282 -1.78 -33.51 13.24
C PHE A 282 -3.17 -33.36 12.63
N THR A 283 -3.30 -33.01 11.34
CA THR A 283 -4.61 -32.86 10.67
C THR A 283 -4.91 -34.03 9.75
N LYS A 284 -6.19 -34.25 9.43
CA LYS A 284 -6.65 -35.22 8.42
C LYS A 284 -7.41 -34.51 7.32
N TRP A 285 -7.52 -35.18 6.16
CA TRP A 285 -8.43 -34.74 5.10
C TRP A 285 -9.90 -34.88 5.53
N PRO A 286 -10.84 -34.07 5.00
CA PRO A 286 -10.63 -33.02 4.00
C PRO A 286 -9.84 -31.84 4.56
#